data_AF-A0A5C8WT07-F1
#
_entry.id   AF-A0A5C8WT07-F1
#
_cell.length_a   1.000
_cell.length_b   1.000
_cell.length_c   1.000
_cell.angle_alpha   90.00
_cell.angle_beta   90.00
_cell.angle_gamma   90.00
#
_symmetry.space_group_name_H-M   'P 1'
#
loop_
_entity.id
_entity.type
_entity.pdbx_description
1 polymer ?
#
loop_
_entity_poly.entity_id
_entity_poly.type
_entity_poly.pdbx_seq_one_letter_code
_entity_poly.pdbx_strand_id
1 'polypeptide(L)'
;MTGSEFKHRLRLLGRTQVGFASEIGVTERTVHNWASKGPPAEIRYLIDTMTSLEMPFGPHHEVVRDLAAEKAFARSATIVMNQLAEQAARTGAGREFIDAVRLWIGQTTDQAKSEPSD
;
A
#
# COMPACT_ATOMS: atom_id res chain seq x y z
N MET A 1 -17.34 4.04 -1.80
CA MET A 1 -16.66 3.34 -0.70
C MET A 1 -17.71 3.01 0.34
N THR A 2 -17.87 1.74 0.70
CA THR A 2 -18.80 1.30 1.75
C THR A 2 -18.22 1.57 3.14
N GLY A 3 -19.05 1.49 4.20
CA GLY A 3 -18.57 1.65 5.58
C GLY A 3 -17.57 0.57 6.01
N SER A 4 -17.72 -0.66 5.51
CA SER A 4 -16.76 -1.75 5.73
C SER A 4 -15.43 -1.49 5.02
N GLU A 5 -15.47 -1.05 3.76
CA GLU A 5 -14.27 -0.63 3.01
C GLU A 5 -13.53 0.52 3.71
N PHE A 6 -14.28 1.52 4.21
CA PHE A 6 -13.71 2.63 4.96
C PHE A 6 -12.96 2.17 6.22
N LYS A 7 -13.58 1.29 7.03
CA LYS A 7 -12.93 0.70 8.21
C LYS A 7 -11.67 -0.09 7.85
N HIS A 8 -11.72 -0.84 6.76
CA HIS A 8 -10.58 -1.60 6.28
C HIS A 8 -9.43 -0.67 5.85
N ARG A 9 -9.72 0.39 5.10
CA ARG A 9 -8.72 1.38 4.66
C ARG A 9 -8.05 2.10 5.83
N LEU A 10 -8.81 2.52 6.84
CA LEU A 10 -8.23 3.11 8.05
C LEU A 10 -7.25 2.14 8.74
N ARG A 11 -7.60 0.85 8.81
CA ARG A 11 -6.72 -0.16 9.38
C ARG A 11 -5.43 -0.35 8.58
N LEU A 12 -5.52 -0.37 7.25
CA LEU A 12 -4.32 -0.44 6.39
C LEU A 12 -3.41 0.76 6.60
N LEU A 13 -4.00 1.93 6.83
CA LEU A 13 -3.30 3.18 7.16
C LEU A 13 -2.84 3.27 8.63
N GLY A 14 -2.96 2.20 9.42
CA GLY A 14 -2.56 2.17 10.83
C GLY A 14 -3.41 3.07 11.74
N ARG A 15 -4.60 3.50 11.30
CA ARG A 15 -5.43 4.48 11.99
C ARG A 15 -6.64 3.83 12.65
N THR A 16 -6.95 4.30 13.86
CA THR A 16 -8.23 4.04 14.54
C THR A 16 -9.27 5.09 14.12
N GLN A 17 -10.57 4.82 14.31
CA GLN A 17 -11.61 5.83 14.02
C GLN A 17 -11.44 7.09 14.88
N VAL A 18 -11.05 6.93 16.15
CA VAL A 18 -10.77 8.02 17.08
C VAL A 18 -9.55 8.82 16.63
N GLY A 19 -8.46 8.14 16.29
CA GLY A 19 -7.23 8.78 15.82
C GLY A 19 -7.48 9.55 14.53
N PHE A 20 -8.18 8.94 13.58
CA PHE A 20 -8.54 9.59 12.32
C PHE A 20 -9.45 10.80 12.54
N ALA A 21 -10.43 10.72 13.45
CA ALA A 21 -11.29 11.85 13.79
C ALA A 21 -10.47 13.05 14.31
N SER A 22 -9.52 12.79 15.21
CA SER A 22 -8.60 13.80 15.73
C SER A 22 -7.68 14.39 14.65
N GLU A 23 -7.18 13.55 13.74
CA GLU A 23 -6.26 13.95 12.66
C GLU A 23 -6.90 14.94 11.69
N ILE A 24 -8.16 14.72 11.32
CA ILE A 24 -8.86 15.56 10.33
C ILE A 24 -9.77 16.63 10.98
N GLY A 25 -9.77 16.74 12.31
CA GLY A 25 -10.51 17.77 13.04
C GLY A 25 -12.03 17.59 13.04
N VAL A 26 -12.54 16.35 13.06
CA VAL A 26 -13.99 16.06 13.14
C VAL A 26 -14.32 15.27 14.40
N THR A 27 -15.61 15.22 14.76
CA THR A 27 -16.04 14.42 15.92
C THR A 27 -15.95 12.92 15.64
N GLU A 28 -15.65 12.13 16.67
CA GLU A 28 -15.66 10.66 16.58
C GLU A 28 -17.01 10.12 16.08
N ARG A 29 -18.12 10.73 16.53
CA ARG A 29 -19.48 10.36 16.09
C ARG A 29 -19.65 10.48 14.58
N THR A 30 -19.05 11.49 13.97
CA THR A 30 -19.06 11.69 12.52
C THR A 30 -18.34 10.54 11.81
N VAL A 31 -17.15 10.18 12.27
CA VAL A 31 -16.38 9.06 11.71
C VAL A 31 -17.10 7.72 11.92
N HIS A 32 -17.74 7.51 13.08
CA HIS A 32 -18.53 6.32 13.35
C HIS A 32 -19.73 6.18 12.41
N ASN A 33 -20.41 7.30 12.10
CA ASN A 33 -21.46 7.33 11.10
C ASN A 33 -20.95 6.93 9.71
N TRP A 34 -19.76 7.41 9.31
CA TRP A 34 -19.13 7.02 8.05
C TRP A 34 -18.73 5.54 8.02
N ALA A 35 -18.22 5.02 9.13
CA ALA A 35 -17.91 3.60 9.29
C ALA A 35 -19.14 2.68 9.17
N SER A 36 -20.34 3.22 9.34
CA SER A 36 -21.60 2.50 9.22
C SER A 36 -22.27 2.68 7.85
N LYS A 37 -22.30 3.91 7.32
CA LYS A 37 -23.07 4.28 6.11
C LYS A 37 -22.20 4.53 4.87
N GLY A 38 -20.89 4.62 5.05
CA GLY A 38 -19.94 5.09 4.05
C GLY A 38 -19.57 6.57 4.27
N PRO A 39 -18.33 6.96 3.96
CA PRO A 39 -17.88 8.34 4.05
C PRO A 39 -18.40 9.19 2.89
N PRO A 40 -18.45 10.54 3.06
CA PRO A 40 -18.60 11.49 1.96
C PRO A 40 -17.53 11.32 0.88
N ALA A 41 -17.78 11.84 -0.32
CA ALA A 41 -16.90 11.69 -1.47
C ALA A 41 -15.51 12.32 -1.23
N GLU A 42 -15.48 13.44 -0.51
CA GLU A 42 -14.26 14.17 -0.16
C GLU A 42 -13.38 13.36 0.78
N ILE A 43 -13.99 12.67 1.75
CA ILE A 43 -13.28 11.81 2.71
C ILE A 43 -12.80 10.53 2.02
N ARG A 44 -13.57 10.00 1.08
CA ARG A 44 -13.12 8.91 0.23
C ARG A 44 -11.86 9.32 -0.54
N TYR A 45 -11.90 10.48 -1.20
CA TYR A 45 -10.75 11.00 -1.94
C TYR A 45 -9.53 11.17 -1.04
N LEU A 46 -9.71 11.76 0.13
CA LEU A 46 -8.64 11.92 1.12
C LEU A 46 -7.98 10.58 1.49
N ILE A 47 -8.77 9.55 1.80
CA ILE A 47 -8.23 8.23 2.14
C ILE A 47 -7.49 7.59 0.97
N ASP A 48 -8.02 7.73 -0.25
CA ASP A 48 -7.37 7.20 -1.45
C ASP A 48 -6.02 7.91 -1.68
N THR A 49 -5.95 9.24 -1.49
CA THR A 49 -4.72 10.02 -1.57
C THR A 49 -3.71 9.63 -0.48
N MET A 50 -4.14 9.55 0.79
CA MET A 50 -3.27 9.11 1.89
C MET A 50 -2.70 7.72 1.61
N THR A 51 -3.53 6.81 1.12
CA THR A 51 -3.09 5.47 0.73
C THR A 51 -2.03 5.51 -0.36
N SER A 52 -2.20 6.32 -1.41
CA SER A 52 -1.21 6.41 -2.49
C SER A 52 0.14 6.99 -2.03
N LEU A 53 0.13 7.89 -1.05
CA LEU A 53 1.33 8.58 -0.57
C LEU A 53 2.08 7.75 0.49
N GLU A 54 1.35 7.13 1.42
CA GLU A 54 1.93 6.37 2.52
C GLU A 54 2.20 4.91 2.16
N MET A 55 1.48 4.36 1.19
CA MET A 55 1.64 2.99 0.70
C MET A 55 1.83 2.96 -0.83
N PRO A 56 2.90 3.59 -1.37
CA PRO A 56 3.13 3.64 -2.81
C PRO A 56 3.32 2.26 -3.45
N PHE A 57 3.69 1.27 -2.63
CA PHE A 57 3.84 -0.14 -3.02
C PHE A 57 2.76 -1.05 -2.41
N GLY A 58 1.64 -0.50 -1.94
CA GLY A 58 0.57 -1.28 -1.30
C GLY A 58 0.86 -1.63 0.17
N PRO A 59 -0.11 -2.26 0.87
CA PRO A 59 0.00 -2.55 2.30
C PRO A 59 1.11 -3.58 2.57
N HIS A 60 1.90 -3.34 3.63
CA HIS A 60 2.90 -4.30 4.11
C HIS A 60 2.25 -5.67 4.36
N HIS A 61 2.90 -6.72 3.84
CA HIS A 61 2.42 -8.11 3.78
C HIS A 61 1.97 -8.70 5.14
N GLU A 62 2.35 -8.08 6.26
CA GLU A 62 2.07 -8.58 7.60
C GLU A 62 0.64 -8.31 8.09
N VAL A 63 -0.06 -7.30 7.57
CA VAL A 63 -1.29 -6.80 8.22
C VAL A 63 -2.57 -7.50 7.75
N VAL A 64 -2.61 -8.04 6.52
CA VAL A 64 -3.75 -8.83 6.02
C VAL A 64 -3.27 -9.76 4.89
N ARG A 65 -3.32 -11.10 5.09
CA ARG A 65 -3.21 -12.07 3.97
C ARG A 65 -4.48 -12.01 3.12
N ASP A 66 -4.64 -10.93 2.37
CA ASP A 66 -5.69 -10.79 1.36
C ASP A 66 -5.12 -11.16 -0.02
N LEU A 67 -5.57 -12.30 -0.55
CA LEU A 67 -5.18 -12.79 -1.87
C LEU A 67 -5.52 -11.79 -3.00
N ALA A 68 -6.55 -10.95 -2.82
CA ALA A 68 -6.87 -9.90 -3.77
C ALA A 68 -5.84 -8.75 -3.72
N ALA A 69 -5.38 -8.40 -2.51
CA ALA A 69 -4.32 -7.41 -2.30
C ALA A 69 -2.97 -7.89 -2.86
N GLU A 70 -2.62 -9.17 -2.65
CA GLU A 70 -1.41 -9.78 -3.20
C GLU A 70 -1.41 -9.75 -4.73
N LYS A 71 -2.53 -10.13 -5.37
CA LYS A 71 -2.68 -10.03 -6.83
C LYS A 71 -2.64 -8.60 -7.33
N ALA A 72 -3.21 -7.64 -6.59
CA ALA A 72 -3.17 -6.23 -6.95
C ALA A 72 -1.74 -5.68 -6.86
N PHE A 73 -1.02 -6.01 -5.79
CA PHE A 73 0.40 -5.70 -5.63
C PHE A 73 1.24 -6.27 -6.77
N ALA A 74 1.12 -7.56 -7.06
CA ALA A 74 1.88 -8.21 -8.13
C ALA A 74 1.66 -7.53 -9.49
N ARG A 75 0.42 -7.11 -9.80
CA ARG A 75 0.13 -6.35 -11.02
C ARG A 75 0.79 -4.97 -11.02
N SER A 76 0.66 -4.22 -9.94
CA SER A 76 1.28 -2.89 -9.82
C SER A 76 2.80 -2.96 -9.90
N ALA A 77 3.42 -3.91 -9.19
CA ALA A 77 4.85 -4.17 -9.24
C ALA A 77 5.30 -4.52 -10.67
N THR A 78 4.55 -5.38 -11.38
CA THR A 78 4.86 -5.72 -12.78
C THR A 78 4.83 -4.48 -13.68
N ILE A 79 3.81 -3.62 -13.55
CA ILE A 79 3.69 -2.39 -14.34
C ILE A 79 4.90 -1.48 -14.10
N VAL A 80 5.24 -1.23 -12.83
CA VAL A 80 6.36 -0.35 -12.46
C VAL A 80 7.69 -0.94 -12.95
N MET A 81 7.91 -2.24 -12.77
CA MET A 81 9.13 -2.92 -13.24
C MET A 81 9.28 -2.85 -14.75
N ASN A 82 8.19 -3.01 -15.51
CA ASN A 82 8.21 -2.87 -16.96
C ASN A 82 8.54 -1.43 -17.38
N GLN A 83 7.95 -0.42 -16.72
CA GLN A 83 8.26 0.98 -16.99
C GLN A 83 9.73 1.31 -16.73
N LEU A 84 10.29 0.80 -15.63
CA LEU A 84 11.72 0.98 -15.31
C LEU A 84 12.61 0.26 -16.32
N ALA A 85 12.24 -0.94 -16.74
CA ALA A 85 12.98 -1.69 -17.77
C ALA A 85 12.98 -0.96 -19.12
N GLU A 86 11.82 -0.45 -19.56
CA GLU A 86 11.70 0.36 -20.77
C GLU A 86 12.53 1.64 -20.68
N GLN A 87 12.53 2.29 -19.52
CA GLN A 87 13.35 3.48 -19.29
C GLN A 87 14.84 3.17 -19.37
N ALA A 88 15.29 2.09 -18.71
CA ALA A 88 16.67 1.65 -18.76
C ALA A 88 17.12 1.27 -20.17
N ALA A 89 16.24 0.64 -20.96
CA ALA A 89 16.50 0.34 -22.36
C ALA A 89 16.69 1.63 -23.19
N ARG A 90 15.84 2.66 -22.96
CA ARG A 90 15.95 3.95 -23.63
C ARG A 90 17.24 4.70 -23.31
N THR A 91 17.76 4.57 -22.08
CA THR A 91 19.00 5.24 -21.66
C THR A 91 20.25 4.39 -21.87
N GLY A 92 20.14 3.20 -22.46
CA GLY A 92 21.26 2.27 -22.63
C GLY A 92 21.74 1.60 -21.33
N ALA A 93 21.03 1.78 -20.22
CA ALA A 93 21.37 1.26 -18.89
C ALA A 93 20.69 -0.08 -18.56
N GLY A 94 20.30 -0.84 -19.60
CA GLY A 94 19.50 -2.05 -19.43
C GLY A 94 20.21 -3.16 -18.65
N ARG A 95 21.54 -3.26 -18.78
CA ARG A 95 22.33 -4.28 -18.09
C ARG A 95 22.48 -3.96 -16.60
N GLU A 96 22.75 -2.70 -16.29
CA GLU A 96 22.85 -2.15 -14.94
C GLU A 96 21.53 -2.33 -14.20
N PHE A 97 20.40 -2.11 -14.87
CA PHE A 97 19.08 -2.39 -14.31
C PHE A 97 18.89 -3.86 -13.96
N ILE A 98 19.23 -4.78 -14.87
CA ILE A 98 19.13 -6.23 -14.60
C ILE A 98 20.03 -6.64 -13.42
N ASP A 99 21.26 -6.14 -13.39
CA ASP A 99 22.22 -6.47 -12.32
C ASP A 99 21.75 -5.92 -10.96
N ALA A 100 21.18 -4.71 -10.92
CA ALA A 100 20.58 -4.14 -9.72
C ALA A 100 19.37 -4.96 -9.21
N VAL A 101 18.48 -5.39 -10.11
CA VAL A 101 17.33 -6.23 -9.74
C VAL A 101 17.79 -7.59 -9.20
N ARG A 102 18.80 -8.21 -9.82
CA ARG A 102 19.38 -9.47 -9.32
C ARG A 102 19.99 -9.32 -7.94
N LEU A 103 20.74 -8.24 -7.70
CA LEU A 103 21.32 -7.94 -6.40
C LEU A 103 20.22 -7.78 -5.34
N TRP A 104 19.18 -7.02 -5.65
CA TRP A 104 18.06 -6.80 -4.74
C TRP A 104 17.31 -8.09 -4.38
N ILE A 105 17.04 -8.96 -5.37
CA ILE A 105 16.43 -10.28 -5.14
C ILE A 105 17.34 -11.16 -4.26
N GLY A 106 18.66 -11.12 -4.50
CA GLY A 106 19.63 -11.85 -3.68
C GLY A 106 19.61 -11.41 -2.22
N GLN A 107 19.65 -10.10 -1.97
CA GLN A 107 19.64 -9.54 -0.61
C GLN A 107 18.35 -9.82 0.16
N THR A 108 17.20 -9.72 -0.52
CA THR A 108 15.89 -9.99 0.11
C THR A 108 15.69 -11.47 0.41
N THR A 109 16.24 -12.37 -0.41
CA THR A 109 16.21 -13.82 -0.17
C THR A 109 17.08 -14.22 1.02
N ASP A 110 18.22 -13.55 1.22
CA ASP A 110 19.11 -13.81 2.36
C ASP A 110 18.58 -13.22 3.67
N GLN A 111 17.91 -12.07 3.63
CA GLN A 111 17.19 -11.53 4.80
C GLN A 111 16.07 -12.46 5.26
N ALA A 112 15.27 -13.01 4.34
CA ALA A 112 14.19 -13.96 4.68
C ALA A 112 14.68 -15.29 5.28
N LYS A 113 15.95 -15.67 5.08
CA LYS A 113 16.57 -16.85 5.70
C LYS A 113 17.19 -16.57 7.08
N SER A 114 17.40 -15.30 7.42
CA SER A 114 18.13 -14.88 8.61
C SER A 114 17.23 -14.50 9.79
N GLU A 115 15.90 -14.45 9.59
CA GLU A 115 14.93 -14.31 10.68
C GLU A 115 14.63 -15.69 11.31
N PRO A 116 14.94 -15.92 12.60
CA PRO A 116 14.53 -17.13 13.30
C PRO A 116 13.03 -17.04 13.61
N SER A 117 12.30 -18.11 13.31
CA SER A 117 10.92 -18.29 13.77
C SER A 117 10.92 -18.48 15.29
N ASP A 118 10.51 -17.44 16.02
CA ASP A 118 10.06 -17.55 17.42
C ASP A 118 8.54 -17.79 17.47
#